data_AF-A0A520A0W2-F1
#
_entry.id   AF-A0A520A0W2-F1
#
_cell.length_a   1.000
_cell.length_b   1.000
_cell.length_c   1.000
_cell.angle_alpha   90.00
_cell.angle_beta   90.00
_cell.angle_gamma   90.00
#
_symmetry.space_group_name_H-M   'P 1'
#
loop_
_entity.id
_entity.type
_entity.pdbx_description
1 polymer ?
#
loop_
_entity_poly.entity_id
_entity_poly.type
_entity_poly.pdbx_seq_one_letter_code
_entity_poly.pdbx_strand_id
1 'polypeptide(L)'
;MRQRGFSLWVLQVTKNVSLEYSSAATTGGYIDANFTETDMGDAGVTSLSSVPAVAGCPAFTVLNTDENLFWTLTPQGSTLTDGTYKVSLRKESTTGVCKQTVLKRENTNWLNPGTHLAGTDLTSEGDIIARRQGMTGTLKDFGLGNGYCSTTPILYNGTWSATPTKNDAVLIESDYTITTGNQLIACECVVADDAIVTIEKDATFEIINELTVEPGSDLIIKDGGSLVQVTDVINATANNNTGKINMERITKPVYRYDFTYWSSPVFANNDQSDDVASVANGTEFNLKKLSPMTLFDKYYKWNHAATTPAWEIIPVGVESMVPGRGYIVRA
;
A
#
# COMPACT_ATOMS: atom_id res chain seq x y z
N MET A 1 -38.64 -18.74 -16.67
CA MET A 1 -37.22 -19.02 -16.38
C MET A 1 -36.88 -18.30 -15.07
N ARG A 2 -37.01 -18.97 -13.92
CA ARG A 2 -36.68 -18.37 -12.61
C ARG A 2 -35.32 -18.94 -12.19
N GLN A 3 -34.28 -18.11 -12.25
CA GLN A 3 -33.05 -18.36 -11.48
C GLN A 3 -33.46 -18.40 -10.01
N ARG A 4 -33.45 -19.58 -9.41
CA ARG A 4 -33.51 -19.72 -7.96
C ARG A 4 -32.09 -20.05 -7.51
N GLY A 5 -31.33 -19.00 -7.18
CA GLY A 5 -30.14 -19.19 -6.35
C GLY A 5 -30.58 -19.76 -5.01
N PHE A 6 -29.92 -20.81 -4.55
CA PHE A 6 -30.08 -21.33 -3.20
C PHE A 6 -29.02 -20.63 -2.33
N SER A 7 -29.45 -19.88 -1.33
CA SER A 7 -28.58 -19.27 -0.32
C SER A 7 -28.69 -20.07 0.97
N LEU A 8 -27.58 -20.66 1.44
CA LEU A 8 -27.52 -21.33 2.73
C LEU A 8 -26.89 -20.38 3.77
N TRP A 9 -27.61 -20.14 4.86
CA TRP A 9 -27.14 -19.37 6.02
C TRP A 9 -26.87 -20.34 7.17
N VAL A 10 -25.65 -20.37 7.68
CA VAL A 10 -25.30 -21.16 8.87
C VAL A 10 -25.01 -20.21 10.01
N LEU A 11 -25.82 -20.32 11.07
CA LEU A 11 -25.93 -19.35 12.16
C LEU A 11 -25.16 -19.83 13.40
N GLN A 12 -24.02 -19.21 13.67
CA GLN A 12 -23.54 -18.98 15.04
C GLN A 12 -23.36 -17.47 15.16
N VAL A 13 -23.82 -16.89 16.27
CA VAL A 13 -24.36 -15.52 16.39
C VAL A 13 -23.45 -14.39 15.85
N THR A 14 -22.17 -14.64 15.61
CA THR A 14 -21.14 -13.64 15.26
C THR A 14 -20.27 -14.00 14.05
N LYS A 15 -20.39 -15.21 13.46
CA LYS A 15 -19.54 -15.73 12.37
C LYS A 15 -20.38 -16.47 11.33
N ASN A 16 -20.46 -15.96 10.10
CA ASN A 16 -21.33 -16.54 9.07
C ASN A 16 -20.57 -16.81 7.76
N VAL A 17 -20.96 -17.90 7.10
CA VAL A 17 -20.60 -18.19 5.71
C VAL A 17 -21.87 -18.22 4.88
N SER A 18 -21.89 -17.50 3.77
CA SER A 18 -22.95 -17.55 2.77
C SER A 18 -22.41 -18.16 1.49
N LEU A 19 -23.16 -19.11 0.95
CA LEU A 19 -22.90 -19.78 -0.32
C LEU A 19 -24.04 -19.49 -1.29
N GLU A 20 -23.71 -19.02 -2.48
CA GLU A 20 -24.65 -18.83 -3.57
C GLU A 20 -24.15 -19.54 -4.82
N TYR A 21 -24.89 -20.55 -5.27
CA TYR A 21 -24.59 -21.26 -6.51
C TYR A 21 -25.14 -20.50 -7.73
N SER A 22 -24.36 -20.46 -8.82
CA SER A 22 -24.79 -19.85 -10.09
C SER A 22 -25.92 -20.61 -10.78
N SER A 23 -26.07 -21.90 -10.46
CA SER A 23 -27.11 -22.80 -10.95
C SER A 23 -27.55 -23.73 -9.82
N ALA A 24 -28.84 -24.02 -9.72
CA ALA A 24 -29.33 -24.99 -8.76
C ALA A 24 -28.74 -26.38 -9.04
N ALA A 25 -28.34 -27.10 -8.00
CA ALA A 25 -27.94 -28.49 -8.12
C ALA A 25 -29.09 -29.32 -8.72
N THR A 26 -28.75 -30.23 -9.62
CA THR A 26 -29.72 -31.13 -10.28
C THR A 26 -30.23 -32.23 -9.35
N THR A 27 -29.54 -32.46 -8.24
CA THR A 27 -29.85 -33.43 -7.20
C THR A 27 -29.99 -32.69 -5.87
N GLY A 28 -31.04 -32.99 -5.10
CA GLY A 28 -31.19 -32.45 -3.74
C GLY A 28 -30.12 -33.00 -2.79
N GLY A 29 -29.81 -32.25 -1.74
CA GLY A 29 -28.83 -32.65 -0.72
C GLY A 29 -28.72 -31.60 0.39
N TYR A 30 -27.75 -31.78 1.28
CA TYR A 30 -27.42 -30.83 2.33
C TYR A 30 -25.92 -30.54 2.38
N ILE A 31 -25.55 -29.44 3.04
CA ILE A 31 -24.16 -29.07 3.33
C ILE A 31 -24.05 -28.91 4.84
N ASP A 32 -23.10 -29.63 5.43
CA ASP A 32 -22.68 -29.38 6.79
C ASP A 32 -21.67 -28.25 6.78
N ALA A 33 -21.95 -27.19 7.53
CA ALA A 33 -21.05 -26.08 7.72
C ALA A 33 -20.65 -26.00 9.18
N ASN A 34 -19.37 -26.20 9.44
CA ASN A 34 -18.81 -26.13 10.78
C ASN A 34 -17.78 -25.00 10.83
N PHE A 35 -17.74 -24.31 11.96
CA PHE A 35 -16.71 -23.33 12.23
C PHE A 35 -15.64 -23.98 13.11
N THR A 36 -14.37 -23.87 12.70
CA THR A 36 -13.24 -24.50 13.37
C THR A 36 -12.26 -23.44 13.87
N GLU A 37 -11.94 -23.49 15.16
CA GLU A 37 -10.99 -22.60 15.83
C GLU A 37 -9.62 -23.25 15.95
N THR A 38 -8.96 -23.47 14.82
CA THR A 38 -7.61 -24.02 14.75
C THR A 38 -6.78 -23.24 13.77
N ASP A 39 -5.46 -23.16 14.01
CA ASP A 39 -4.51 -22.53 13.10
C ASP A 39 -4.74 -23.01 11.65
N MET A 40 -4.89 -22.04 10.75
CA MET A 40 -5.04 -22.29 9.32
C MET A 40 -3.71 -22.77 8.71
N GLY A 41 -2.59 -22.27 9.24
CA GLY A 41 -1.26 -22.42 8.64
C GLY A 41 -1.13 -21.73 7.27
N ASP A 42 0.10 -21.45 6.84
CA ASP A 42 0.35 -20.65 5.62
C ASP A 42 0.74 -21.49 4.39
N ALA A 43 0.43 -22.78 4.40
CA ALA A 43 0.75 -23.67 3.27
C ALA A 43 0.06 -23.17 1.98
N GLY A 44 0.87 -22.93 0.94
CA GLY A 44 0.38 -22.45 -0.36
C GLY A 44 0.19 -20.93 -0.48
N VAL A 45 0.35 -20.16 0.61
CA VAL A 45 0.09 -18.70 0.61
C VAL A 45 1.22 -17.89 -0.07
N THR A 46 2.46 -18.37 -0.03
CA THR A 46 3.68 -17.68 -0.51
C THR A 46 3.71 -17.34 -2.01
N SER A 47 2.67 -17.66 -2.77
CA SER A 47 2.57 -17.43 -4.22
C SER A 47 1.21 -16.87 -4.67
N LEU A 48 0.38 -16.39 -3.74
CA LEU A 48 -0.94 -15.87 -4.05
C LEU A 48 -0.89 -14.35 -4.34
N SER A 49 -0.19 -13.98 -5.41
CA SER A 49 -0.29 -12.65 -6.00
C SER A 49 -1.55 -12.55 -6.87
N SER A 50 -2.01 -11.33 -7.17
CA SER A 50 -3.17 -11.03 -8.06
C SER A 50 -4.58 -11.17 -7.48
N VAL A 51 -4.83 -10.76 -6.24
CA VAL A 51 -6.22 -10.46 -5.84
C VAL A 51 -6.65 -9.21 -6.61
N PRO A 52 -7.51 -9.30 -7.65
CA PRO A 52 -7.72 -8.19 -8.57
C PRO A 52 -8.52 -7.07 -7.90
N ALA A 53 -8.19 -5.83 -8.25
CA ALA A 53 -8.97 -4.66 -7.89
C ALA A 53 -10.41 -4.80 -8.43
N VAL A 54 -11.40 -4.84 -7.54
CA VAL A 54 -12.81 -4.77 -7.91
C VAL A 54 -13.49 -3.76 -6.99
N ALA A 55 -14.28 -2.85 -7.58
CA ALA A 55 -15.02 -1.81 -6.85
C ALA A 55 -14.15 -0.85 -5.99
N GLY A 56 -12.95 -0.51 -6.46
CA GLY A 56 -12.13 0.57 -5.88
C GLY A 56 -11.00 0.14 -4.93
N CYS A 57 -10.92 -1.15 -4.56
CA CYS A 57 -9.79 -1.66 -3.78
C CYS A 57 -8.55 -1.88 -4.67
N PRO A 58 -7.33 -1.48 -4.25
CA PRO A 58 -6.09 -1.84 -4.94
C PRO A 58 -5.87 -3.36 -4.97
N ALA A 59 -5.16 -3.85 -5.98
CA ALA A 59 -4.74 -5.25 -5.98
C ALA A 59 -3.70 -5.49 -4.87
N PHE A 60 -3.77 -6.63 -4.20
CA PHE A 60 -2.83 -7.00 -3.15
C PHE A 60 -2.37 -8.47 -3.25
N THR A 61 -1.27 -8.76 -2.58
CA THR A 61 -0.72 -10.12 -2.41
C THR A 61 -1.13 -10.65 -1.05
N VAL A 62 -1.62 -11.89 -1.00
CA VAL A 62 -1.91 -12.57 0.27
C VAL A 62 -0.59 -13.06 0.89
N LEU A 63 -0.36 -12.76 2.16
CA LEU A 63 0.90 -13.06 2.84
C LEU A 63 0.75 -14.12 3.91
N ASN A 64 -0.37 -14.10 4.62
CA ASN A 64 -0.70 -15.07 5.64
C ASN A 64 -2.21 -15.32 5.67
N THR A 65 -2.57 -16.34 6.42
CA THR A 65 -3.94 -16.65 6.78
C THR A 65 -4.38 -15.86 8.03
N ASP A 66 -5.68 -15.60 8.18
CA ASP A 66 -6.21 -15.04 9.43
C ASP A 66 -6.02 -16.04 10.58
N GLU A 67 -5.77 -15.52 11.78
CA GLU A 67 -5.38 -16.36 12.91
C GLU A 67 -6.52 -17.30 13.31
N ASN A 68 -6.24 -18.61 13.24
CA ASN A 68 -6.97 -19.69 13.91
C ASN A 68 -8.41 -19.98 13.49
N LEU A 69 -8.91 -19.51 12.35
CA LEU A 69 -10.35 -19.58 12.07
C LEU A 69 -10.68 -19.91 10.62
N PHE A 70 -11.36 -21.05 10.40
CA PHE A 70 -11.91 -21.38 9.10
C PHE A 70 -13.26 -22.10 9.17
N TRP A 71 -14.04 -21.98 8.11
CA TRP A 71 -15.29 -22.69 7.90
C TRP A 71 -15.03 -23.97 7.12
N THR A 72 -15.34 -25.12 7.70
CA THR A 72 -15.36 -26.39 7.00
C THR A 72 -16.73 -26.61 6.39
N LEU A 73 -16.79 -26.64 5.05
CA LEU A 73 -18.00 -26.95 4.30
C LEU A 73 -17.90 -28.36 3.72
N THR A 74 -18.77 -29.25 4.19
CA THR A 74 -18.82 -30.65 3.75
C THR A 74 -20.17 -30.93 3.09
N PRO A 75 -20.22 -31.06 1.75
CA PRO A 75 -21.45 -31.43 1.07
C PRO A 75 -21.76 -32.92 1.33
N GLN A 76 -23.05 -33.27 1.36
CA GLN A 76 -23.47 -34.67 1.29
C GLN A 76 -22.88 -35.32 0.02
N GLY A 77 -22.22 -36.46 0.20
CA GLY A 77 -21.41 -37.10 -0.85
C GLY A 77 -22.11 -37.16 -2.22
N SER A 78 -21.42 -36.69 -3.25
CA SER A 78 -21.83 -36.75 -4.67
C SER A 78 -23.13 -36.03 -5.05
N THR A 79 -23.65 -35.13 -4.20
CA THR A 79 -24.92 -34.40 -4.48
C THR A 79 -24.72 -32.93 -4.88
N LEU A 80 -23.65 -32.28 -4.40
CA LEU A 80 -23.44 -30.82 -4.52
C LEU A 80 -22.04 -30.44 -5.03
N THR A 81 -21.35 -31.35 -5.71
CA THR A 81 -19.94 -31.18 -6.13
C THR A 81 -19.75 -30.33 -7.38
N ASP A 82 -20.82 -30.05 -8.13
CA ASP A 82 -20.72 -29.56 -9.50
C ASP A 82 -21.35 -28.18 -9.61
N GLY A 83 -20.53 -27.15 -9.79
CA GLY A 83 -21.01 -25.78 -10.04
C GLY A 83 -20.01 -24.69 -9.75
N THR A 84 -20.36 -23.48 -10.18
CA THR A 84 -19.65 -22.24 -9.83
C THR A 84 -20.41 -21.56 -8.70
N TYR A 85 -19.70 -21.06 -7.69
CA TYR A 85 -20.34 -20.42 -6.54
C TYR A 85 -19.64 -19.14 -6.08
N LYS A 86 -20.41 -18.33 -5.37
CA LYS A 86 -19.96 -17.17 -4.60
C LYS A 86 -19.93 -17.53 -3.12
N VAL A 87 -18.83 -17.21 -2.44
CA VAL A 87 -18.70 -17.32 -0.98
C VAL A 87 -18.60 -15.90 -0.43
N SER A 88 -19.36 -15.65 0.64
CA SER A 88 -19.24 -14.44 1.45
C SER A 88 -18.97 -14.83 2.90
N LEU A 89 -17.90 -14.29 3.48
CA LEU A 89 -17.55 -14.52 4.88
C LEU A 89 -17.90 -13.29 5.72
N ARG A 90 -18.42 -13.54 6.93
CA ARG A 90 -18.83 -12.53 7.91
C ARG A 90 -18.20 -12.81 9.26
N LYS A 91 -17.68 -11.79 9.92
CA LYS A 91 -17.22 -11.80 11.31
C LYS A 91 -17.49 -10.41 11.92
N GLU A 92 -17.77 -10.37 13.23
CA GLU A 92 -18.05 -9.13 13.96
C GLU A 92 -16.83 -8.21 13.94
N SER A 93 -16.94 -7.11 13.19
CA SER A 93 -15.94 -6.06 13.05
C SER A 93 -14.56 -6.48 12.51
N THR A 94 -14.08 -5.75 11.50
CA THR A 94 -12.77 -5.09 11.51
C THR A 94 -12.59 -4.36 10.20
N THR A 95 -12.33 -3.05 10.26
CA THR A 95 -11.84 -2.23 9.14
C THR A 95 -10.70 -2.95 8.41
N GLY A 96 -10.87 -3.20 7.11
CA GLY A 96 -9.87 -3.93 6.30
C GLY A 96 -10.40 -4.58 5.01
N VAL A 97 -11.50 -4.09 4.44
CA VAL A 97 -12.22 -4.77 3.32
C VAL A 97 -11.38 -4.91 2.04
N CYS A 98 -10.37 -4.06 1.84
CA CYS A 98 -9.58 -4.04 0.61
C CYS A 98 -8.28 -4.87 0.65
N LYS A 99 -7.81 -5.28 1.83
CA LYS A 99 -6.57 -6.07 1.98
C LYS A 99 -6.84 -7.45 2.60
N GLN A 100 -8.07 -7.94 2.44
CA GLN A 100 -8.50 -9.28 2.87
C GLN A 100 -9.26 -9.99 1.74
N THR A 101 -9.08 -11.30 1.62
CA THR A 101 -9.77 -12.13 0.62
C THR A 101 -10.20 -13.46 1.21
N VAL A 102 -11.21 -14.08 0.62
CA VAL A 102 -11.53 -15.49 0.89
C VAL A 102 -10.43 -16.37 0.32
N LEU A 103 -9.96 -17.34 1.10
CA LEU A 103 -9.12 -18.44 0.67
C LEU A 103 -9.93 -19.74 0.66
N LYS A 104 -9.60 -20.64 -0.25
CA LYS A 104 -10.15 -22.00 -0.33
C LYS A 104 -9.03 -22.99 -0.12
N ARG A 105 -9.23 -23.97 0.78
CA ARG A 105 -8.28 -25.05 0.99
C ARG A 105 -8.45 -26.13 -0.06
N GLU A 106 -7.37 -26.48 -0.75
CA GLU A 106 -7.26 -27.64 -1.61
C GLU A 106 -6.11 -28.51 -1.12
N ASN A 107 -6.44 -29.73 -0.69
CA ASN A 107 -5.52 -30.59 0.07
C ASN A 107 -5.03 -29.88 1.35
N THR A 108 -3.73 -29.63 1.45
CA THR A 108 -3.09 -28.90 2.55
C THR A 108 -2.88 -27.42 2.25
N ASN A 109 -3.10 -26.98 1.00
CA ASN A 109 -2.72 -25.64 0.57
C ASN A 109 -3.94 -24.72 0.55
N TRP A 110 -3.75 -23.49 1.02
CA TRP A 110 -4.69 -22.39 0.82
C TRP A 110 -4.43 -21.73 -0.52
N LEU A 111 -5.50 -21.55 -1.29
CA LEU A 111 -5.48 -20.95 -2.62
C LEU A 111 -6.53 -19.83 -2.70
N ASN A 112 -6.41 -18.95 -3.68
CA ASN A 112 -7.36 -17.86 -3.94
C ASN A 112 -8.06 -18.01 -5.32
N PRO A 113 -8.79 -19.10 -5.60
CA PRO A 113 -9.44 -19.31 -6.89
C PRO A 113 -10.59 -18.32 -7.15
N GLY A 114 -10.96 -18.13 -8.41
CA GLY A 114 -12.03 -17.21 -8.81
C GLY A 114 -11.60 -15.74 -8.72
N THR A 115 -12.57 -14.84 -8.54
CA THR A 115 -12.36 -13.38 -8.52
C THR A 115 -12.77 -12.80 -7.18
N HIS A 116 -11.94 -11.93 -6.62
CA HIS A 116 -12.28 -11.16 -5.42
C HIS A 116 -13.38 -10.13 -5.71
N LEU A 117 -14.27 -9.98 -4.76
CA LEU A 117 -15.30 -8.96 -4.76
C LEU A 117 -15.13 -8.16 -3.47
N ALA A 118 -15.02 -6.84 -3.58
CA ALA A 118 -15.02 -5.99 -2.40
C ALA A 118 -16.29 -6.23 -1.57
N GLY A 119 -16.16 -6.16 -0.24
CA GLY A 119 -17.32 -6.04 0.61
C GLY A 119 -18.03 -4.72 0.30
N THR A 120 -19.33 -4.78 0.03
CA THR A 120 -20.16 -3.57 -0.14
C THR A 120 -20.76 -3.21 1.21
N ASP A 121 -20.88 -1.91 1.46
CA ASP A 121 -21.29 -1.25 2.71
C ASP A 121 -22.28 -1.98 3.63
N LEU A 122 -22.03 -1.72 4.91
CA LEU A 122 -22.59 -2.24 6.17
C LEU A 122 -24.10 -2.02 6.40
N THR A 123 -24.93 -1.68 5.41
CA THR A 123 -26.25 -1.09 5.69
C THR A 123 -27.47 -1.94 5.34
N SER A 124 -27.33 -3.15 4.79
CA SER A 124 -28.51 -4.00 4.56
C SER A 124 -28.32 -5.51 4.70
N GLU A 125 -27.08 -5.99 4.74
CA GLU A 125 -26.83 -7.43 4.79
C GLU A 125 -26.08 -7.92 6.03
N GLY A 126 -25.49 -7.06 6.87
CA GLY A 126 -24.66 -7.47 8.01
C GLY A 126 -23.20 -7.73 7.61
N ASP A 127 -22.29 -7.44 8.53
CA ASP A 127 -20.82 -7.33 8.39
C ASP A 127 -20.18 -8.40 7.48
N ILE A 128 -20.03 -8.12 6.18
CA ILE A 128 -19.29 -8.98 5.24
C ILE A 128 -17.87 -8.47 5.10
N ILE A 129 -16.91 -9.34 5.43
CA ILE A 129 -15.48 -9.02 5.45
C ILE A 129 -14.83 -9.24 4.08
N ALA A 130 -15.13 -10.38 3.44
CA ALA A 130 -14.58 -10.70 2.13
C ALA A 130 -15.54 -11.55 1.31
N ARG A 131 -15.51 -11.36 -0.01
CA ARG A 131 -16.29 -12.15 -0.98
C ARG A 131 -15.42 -12.62 -2.12
N ARG A 132 -15.73 -13.81 -2.65
CA ARG A 132 -15.20 -14.28 -3.94
C ARG A 132 -16.31 -14.91 -4.75
N GLN A 133 -16.24 -14.73 -6.07
CA GLN A 133 -17.12 -15.37 -7.04
C GLN A 133 -16.32 -16.19 -8.05
N GLY A 134 -16.99 -17.06 -8.80
CA GLY A 134 -16.31 -17.85 -9.82
C GLY A 134 -15.53 -19.04 -9.26
N MET A 135 -15.75 -19.41 -7.99
CA MET A 135 -15.09 -20.57 -7.40
C MET A 135 -15.71 -21.85 -7.93
N THR A 136 -14.85 -22.83 -8.25
CA THR A 136 -15.23 -24.13 -8.81
C THR A 136 -14.61 -25.27 -8.00
N GLY A 137 -14.99 -26.50 -8.35
CA GLY A 137 -14.52 -27.72 -7.68
C GLY A 137 -15.23 -27.99 -6.36
N THR A 138 -14.85 -29.10 -5.72
CA THR A 138 -15.45 -29.58 -4.47
C THR A 138 -15.45 -28.50 -3.40
N LEU A 139 -16.58 -28.33 -2.69
CA LEU A 139 -16.63 -27.50 -1.49
C LEU A 139 -15.67 -28.05 -0.43
N LYS A 140 -14.88 -27.16 0.14
CA LYS A 140 -13.83 -27.45 1.12
C LYS A 140 -13.82 -26.36 2.18
N ASP A 141 -12.71 -26.26 2.90
CA ASP A 141 -12.53 -25.26 3.93
C ASP A 141 -12.30 -23.88 3.32
N PHE A 142 -12.94 -22.88 3.91
CA PHE A 142 -12.78 -21.48 3.54
C PHE A 142 -12.30 -20.70 4.74
N GLY A 143 -11.37 -19.79 4.51
CA GLY A 143 -10.87 -18.89 5.53
C GLY A 143 -10.52 -17.54 4.94
N LEU A 144 -9.89 -16.69 5.75
CA LEU A 144 -9.46 -15.37 5.31
C LEU A 144 -7.96 -15.39 5.03
N GLY A 145 -7.59 -14.71 3.95
CA GLY A 145 -6.22 -14.40 3.58
C GLY A 145 -6.01 -12.91 3.67
N ASN A 146 -4.88 -12.53 4.23
CA ASN A 146 -4.55 -11.19 4.65
C ASN A 146 -3.38 -10.65 3.81
N GLY A 147 -3.51 -9.42 3.32
CA GLY A 147 -2.42 -8.66 2.72
C GLY A 147 -1.54 -7.95 3.75
N TYR A 148 -0.55 -7.20 3.27
CA TYR A 148 0.24 -6.30 4.12
C TYR A 148 -0.68 -5.42 4.95
N CYS A 149 -0.35 -5.26 6.23
CA CYS A 149 -0.99 -4.30 7.14
C CYS A 149 -2.53 -4.42 7.19
N SER A 150 -3.07 -5.64 7.03
CA SER A 150 -4.51 -5.94 6.88
C SER A 150 -5.32 -5.86 8.19
N THR A 151 -4.69 -5.42 9.28
CA THR A 151 -5.36 -5.10 10.53
C THR A 151 -6.01 -3.72 10.46
N THR A 152 -6.98 -3.47 11.33
CA THR A 152 -7.54 -2.13 11.55
C THR A 152 -6.40 -1.13 11.73
N PRO A 153 -6.33 -0.05 10.92
CA PRO A 153 -5.31 0.96 11.08
C PRO A 153 -5.31 1.52 12.50
N ILE A 154 -4.12 1.68 13.06
CA ILE A 154 -3.94 2.43 14.29
C ILE A 154 -4.16 3.91 13.95
N LEU A 155 -5.17 4.49 14.59
CA LEU A 155 -5.62 5.85 14.34
C LEU A 155 -4.87 6.83 15.24
N TYR A 156 -4.45 7.95 14.66
CA TYR A 156 -4.05 9.15 15.37
C TYR A 156 -4.98 10.31 14.97
N ASN A 157 -5.73 10.82 15.95
CA ASN A 157 -6.59 12.00 15.81
C ASN A 157 -6.34 13.01 16.96
N GLY A 158 -5.05 13.21 17.27
CA GLY A 158 -4.57 13.93 18.47
C GLY A 158 -4.18 13.00 19.62
N THR A 159 -4.71 11.77 19.61
CA THR A 159 -4.28 10.67 20.47
C THR A 159 -4.20 9.37 19.68
N TRP A 160 -3.20 8.54 20.00
CA TRP A 160 -3.03 7.22 19.41
C TRP A 160 -4.07 6.23 19.96
N SER A 161 -4.74 5.48 19.09
CA SER A 161 -5.63 4.38 19.49
C SER A 161 -4.86 3.15 20.03
N ALA A 162 -3.62 2.98 19.60
CA ALA A 162 -2.65 2.00 20.09
C ALA A 162 -1.22 2.45 19.71
N THR A 163 -0.18 1.77 20.19
CA THR A 163 1.20 2.05 19.77
C THR A 163 1.52 1.32 18.47
N PRO A 164 1.85 2.02 17.37
CA PRO A 164 2.20 1.38 16.10
C PRO A 164 3.50 0.57 16.14
N THR A 165 3.50 -0.52 15.39
CA THR A 165 4.68 -1.33 15.08
C THR A 165 4.87 -1.47 13.57
N LYS A 166 5.99 -2.07 13.15
CA LYS A 166 6.28 -2.37 11.74
C LYS A 166 5.25 -3.26 11.03
N ASN A 167 4.31 -3.87 11.75
CA ASN A 167 3.28 -4.73 11.19
C ASN A 167 1.92 -4.02 11.05
N ASP A 168 1.78 -2.81 11.60
CA ASP A 168 0.50 -2.11 11.70
C ASP A 168 0.36 -1.06 10.61
N ALA A 169 -0.84 -1.00 10.01
CA ALA A 169 -1.26 0.16 9.24
C ALA A 169 -1.49 1.35 10.18
N VAL A 170 -1.19 2.55 9.72
CA VAL A 170 -1.38 3.79 10.48
C VAL A 170 -2.23 4.78 9.67
N LEU A 171 -3.20 5.41 10.33
CA LEU A 171 -4.00 6.51 9.79
C LEU A 171 -3.81 7.74 10.69
N ILE A 172 -3.37 8.85 10.11
CA ILE A 172 -3.14 10.12 10.82
C ILE A 172 -4.12 11.15 10.27
N GLU A 173 -5.09 11.56 11.10
CA GLU A 173 -6.16 12.53 10.78
C GLU A 173 -6.00 13.86 11.57
N SER A 174 -4.85 14.06 12.21
CA SER A 174 -4.54 15.31 12.93
C SER A 174 -3.04 15.54 12.96
N ASP A 175 -2.64 16.81 13.10
CA ASP A 175 -1.23 17.20 13.14
C ASP A 175 -0.41 16.35 14.10
N TYR A 176 0.67 15.76 13.58
CA TYR A 176 1.53 14.86 14.34
C TYR A 176 2.99 15.24 14.15
N THR A 177 3.76 15.26 15.25
CA THR A 177 5.19 15.54 15.21
C THR A 177 5.96 14.34 15.73
N ILE A 178 6.79 13.75 14.87
CA ILE A 178 7.81 12.79 15.30
C ILE A 178 8.97 13.61 15.85
N THR A 179 9.05 13.66 17.18
CA THR A 179 9.98 14.52 17.90
C THR A 179 11.42 14.02 17.83
N THR A 180 12.38 14.94 17.99
CA THR A 180 13.82 14.66 17.99
C THR A 180 14.20 13.48 18.88
N GLY A 181 15.00 12.56 18.33
CA GLY A 181 15.45 11.35 19.02
C GLY A 181 14.43 10.21 19.07
N ASN A 182 13.22 10.40 18.53
CA ASN A 182 12.18 9.38 18.46
C ASN A 182 12.00 8.84 17.04
N GLN A 183 11.30 7.70 16.97
CA GLN A 183 10.98 7.01 15.75
C GLN A 183 9.49 6.65 15.73
N LEU A 184 8.84 6.89 14.59
CA LEU A 184 7.57 6.23 14.25
C LEU A 184 7.88 5.09 13.28
N ILE A 185 7.35 3.89 13.54
CA ILE A 185 7.48 2.73 12.67
C ILE A 185 6.07 2.26 12.30
N ALA A 186 5.82 2.08 11.01
CA ALA A 186 4.55 1.57 10.50
C ALA A 186 4.78 0.60 9.34
N CYS A 187 3.84 -0.31 9.14
CA CYS A 187 3.80 -1.17 7.96
C CYS A 187 3.44 -0.33 6.72
N GLU A 188 2.43 0.52 6.84
CA GLU A 188 2.00 1.52 5.86
C GLU A 188 1.38 2.71 6.59
N CYS A 189 1.32 3.86 5.95
CA CYS A 189 0.72 5.05 6.55
C CYS A 189 -0.12 5.84 5.56
N VAL A 190 -1.28 6.31 6.02
CA VAL A 190 -2.09 7.33 5.36
C VAL A 190 -2.11 8.60 6.22
N VAL A 191 -1.81 9.75 5.63
CA VAL A 191 -2.00 11.08 6.23
C VAL A 191 -3.20 11.73 5.53
N ALA A 192 -4.24 12.03 6.29
CA ALA A 192 -5.55 12.46 5.80
C ALA A 192 -6.09 13.65 6.60
N ASP A 193 -7.28 14.12 6.27
CA ASP A 193 -8.03 15.16 6.99
C ASP A 193 -7.25 16.46 7.22
N ASP A 194 -6.57 16.94 6.17
CA ASP A 194 -5.74 18.15 6.18
C ASP A 194 -4.60 18.12 7.23
N ALA A 195 -4.23 16.93 7.74
CA ALA A 195 -3.21 16.79 8.76
C ALA A 195 -1.80 17.11 8.24
N ILE A 196 -1.01 17.70 9.12
CA ILE A 196 0.42 17.95 8.88
C ILE A 196 1.25 17.02 9.75
N VAL A 197 1.98 16.11 9.11
CA VAL A 197 2.99 15.28 9.77
C VAL A 197 4.35 15.94 9.65
N THR A 198 5.03 16.14 10.77
CA THR A 198 6.39 16.71 10.79
C THR A 198 7.38 15.72 11.38
N ILE A 199 8.44 15.41 10.62
CA ILE A 199 9.61 14.66 11.08
C ILE A 199 10.67 15.68 11.48
N GLU A 200 10.90 15.80 12.79
CA GLU A 200 11.88 16.74 13.32
C GLU A 200 13.33 16.32 13.03
N LYS A 201 14.25 17.25 13.30
CA LYS A 201 15.68 16.95 13.28
C LYS A 201 15.99 15.73 14.15
N ASP A 202 16.84 14.84 13.64
CA ASP A 202 17.29 13.61 14.31
C ASP A 202 16.12 12.71 14.74
N ALA A 203 14.99 12.79 14.03
CA ALA A 203 13.85 11.90 14.14
C ALA A 203 13.69 11.08 12.85
N THR A 204 13.05 9.91 12.96
CA THR A 204 12.86 8.99 11.84
C THR A 204 11.41 8.55 11.71
N PHE A 205 10.88 8.61 10.50
CA PHE A 205 9.70 7.85 10.12
C PHE A 205 10.15 6.66 9.27
N GLU A 206 10.00 5.45 9.80
CA GLU A 206 10.27 4.20 9.07
C GLU A 206 8.96 3.57 8.61
N ILE A 207 8.84 3.34 7.31
CA ILE A 207 7.66 2.73 6.68
C ILE A 207 8.10 1.49 5.94
N ILE A 208 7.45 0.35 6.20
CA ILE A 208 7.83 -0.89 5.54
C ILE A 208 7.43 -0.88 4.07
N ASN A 209 6.23 -0.41 3.75
CA ASN A 209 5.67 -0.41 2.40
C ASN A 209 5.35 1.01 1.93
N GLU A 210 4.06 1.35 1.85
CA GLU A 210 3.56 2.57 1.20
C GLU A 210 3.26 3.71 2.19
N LEU A 211 3.52 4.93 1.73
CA LEU A 211 3.05 6.17 2.34
C LEU A 211 2.09 6.88 1.38
N THR A 212 0.90 7.22 1.86
CA THR A 212 -0.06 8.05 1.15
C THR A 212 -0.28 9.33 1.92
N VAL A 213 -0.05 10.48 1.28
CA VAL A 213 -0.44 11.80 1.80
C VAL A 213 -1.61 12.30 0.95
N GLU A 214 -2.81 12.32 1.52
CA GLU A 214 -4.02 12.70 0.80
C GLU A 214 -4.03 14.18 0.41
N PRO A 215 -4.78 14.59 -0.63
CA PRO A 215 -4.93 15.99 -0.99
C PRO A 215 -5.40 16.83 0.20
N GLY A 216 -4.71 17.96 0.45
CA GLY A 216 -4.98 18.82 1.61
C GLY A 216 -4.02 18.57 2.79
N SER A 217 -3.49 17.36 2.90
CA SER A 217 -2.50 16.97 3.91
C SER A 217 -1.05 17.25 3.47
N ASP A 218 -0.12 17.24 4.42
CA ASP A 218 1.30 17.48 4.16
C ASP A 218 2.22 16.58 5.03
N LEU A 219 3.30 16.08 4.42
CA LEU A 219 4.44 15.54 5.16
C LEU A 219 5.63 16.53 5.09
N ILE A 220 6.13 16.96 6.23
CA ILE A 220 7.28 17.84 6.36
C ILE A 220 8.46 17.08 6.96
N ILE A 221 9.58 17.05 6.25
CA ILE A 221 10.85 16.47 6.72
C ILE A 221 11.80 17.63 7.02
N LYS A 222 12.07 17.89 8.31
CA LYS A 222 13.01 18.93 8.74
C LYS A 222 14.46 18.56 8.44
N ASP A 223 15.34 19.56 8.50
CA ASP A 223 16.79 19.35 8.33
C ASP A 223 17.31 18.33 9.36
N GLY A 224 17.92 17.25 8.87
CA GLY A 224 18.37 16.13 9.70
C GLY A 224 17.27 15.12 10.11
N GLY A 225 16.01 15.35 9.75
CA GLY A 225 14.95 14.35 9.83
C GLY A 225 14.99 13.36 8.66
N SER A 226 14.53 12.13 8.89
CA SER A 226 14.63 11.03 7.93
C SER A 226 13.29 10.33 7.69
N LEU A 227 12.92 10.16 6.42
CA LEU A 227 11.92 9.18 5.99
C LEU A 227 12.68 7.98 5.43
N VAL A 228 12.42 6.79 5.95
CA VAL A 228 13.05 5.53 5.54
C VAL A 228 11.97 4.60 5.04
N GLN A 229 12.14 4.11 3.81
CA GLN A 229 11.32 3.04 3.25
C GLN A 229 12.12 1.76 3.18
N VAL A 230 11.55 0.67 3.69
CA VAL A 230 12.28 -0.61 3.82
C VAL A 230 12.10 -1.48 2.59
N THR A 231 10.88 -1.60 2.07
CA THR A 231 10.64 -2.36 0.84
C THR A 231 10.97 -1.49 -0.36
N ASP A 232 11.70 -2.07 -1.33
CA ASP A 232 12.06 -1.37 -2.54
C ASP A 232 10.83 -0.76 -3.23
N VAL A 233 10.94 0.52 -3.52
CA VAL A 233 9.94 1.25 -4.29
C VAL A 233 10.22 1.02 -5.76
N ILE A 234 9.30 0.36 -6.43
CA ILE A 234 9.27 0.36 -7.89
C ILE A 234 8.27 1.44 -8.27
N ASN A 235 8.74 2.68 -8.50
CA ASN A 235 7.85 3.86 -8.58
C ASN A 235 6.72 3.74 -9.64
N ALA A 236 6.79 2.73 -10.54
CA ALA A 236 5.80 2.46 -11.59
C ALA A 236 4.79 1.35 -11.24
N THR A 237 5.09 0.46 -10.29
CA THR A 237 4.32 -0.79 -10.11
C THR A 237 4.13 -1.28 -8.68
N ALA A 238 4.94 -0.84 -7.69
CA ALA A 238 4.82 -1.33 -6.31
C ALA A 238 5.40 -0.38 -5.26
N ASN A 239 4.80 -0.37 -4.06
CA ASN A 239 5.22 0.39 -2.86
C ASN A 239 5.39 1.90 -3.08
N ASN A 240 4.54 2.47 -3.94
CA ASN A 240 4.70 3.86 -4.35
C ASN A 240 4.26 4.82 -3.25
N ASN A 241 5.11 5.79 -2.92
CA ASN A 241 4.66 6.93 -2.12
C ASN A 241 3.82 7.86 -2.99
N THR A 242 2.71 8.34 -2.45
CA THR A 242 1.85 9.30 -3.14
C THR A 242 1.61 10.52 -2.28
N GLY A 243 1.32 11.64 -2.93
CA GLY A 243 1.02 12.90 -2.26
C GLY A 243 2.20 13.83 -2.08
N LYS A 244 2.00 14.85 -1.23
CA LYS A 244 2.93 15.98 -1.08
C LYS A 244 3.91 15.75 0.07
N ILE A 245 5.20 15.80 -0.25
CA ILE A 245 6.30 15.76 0.71
C ILE A 245 7.12 17.04 0.57
N ASN A 246 7.27 17.77 1.66
CA ASN A 246 8.11 18.95 1.76
C ASN A 246 9.38 18.60 2.54
N MET A 247 10.53 18.69 1.88
CA MET A 247 11.81 18.38 2.48
C MET A 247 12.63 19.65 2.67
N GLU A 248 13.02 19.91 3.92
CA GLU A 248 13.89 21.01 4.30
C GLU A 248 15.31 20.50 4.52
N ARG A 249 16.29 21.16 3.88
CA ARG A 249 17.72 20.91 4.07
C ARG A 249 18.44 22.24 4.21
N ILE A 250 19.14 22.42 5.31
CA ILE A 250 19.85 23.66 5.65
C ILE A 250 21.34 23.41 5.49
N THR A 251 21.96 24.10 4.53
CA THR A 251 23.41 24.04 4.36
C THR A 251 24.10 24.78 5.50
N LYS A 252 25.29 24.30 5.88
CA LYS A 252 26.16 25.04 6.80
C LYS A 252 26.59 26.36 6.17
N PRO A 253 26.91 27.40 6.96
CA PRO A 253 27.51 28.62 6.43
C PRO A 253 28.71 28.30 5.54
N VAL A 254 28.75 28.92 4.37
CA VAL A 254 29.80 28.76 3.35
C VAL A 254 30.63 30.03 3.27
N TYR A 255 31.94 29.89 3.09
CA TYR A 255 32.81 31.02 2.76
C TYR A 255 32.77 31.31 1.27
N ARG A 256 33.18 32.53 0.89
CA ARG A 256 33.37 32.89 -0.51
C ARG A 256 34.32 31.88 -1.17
N TYR A 257 33.95 31.40 -2.35
CA TYR A 257 34.65 30.35 -3.11
C TYR A 257 34.44 28.90 -2.64
N ASP A 258 33.69 28.66 -1.56
CA ASP A 258 33.27 27.30 -1.21
C ASP A 258 32.25 26.78 -2.22
N PHE A 259 32.24 25.46 -2.40
CA PHE A 259 31.31 24.77 -3.28
C PHE A 259 30.35 23.90 -2.48
N THR A 260 29.07 24.05 -2.75
CA THR A 260 28.04 23.11 -2.30
C THR A 260 27.80 22.10 -3.40
N TYR A 261 27.98 20.82 -3.07
CA TYR A 261 27.67 19.70 -3.97
C TYR A 261 26.20 19.36 -3.91
N TRP A 262 25.62 19.12 -5.08
CA TRP A 262 24.22 18.75 -5.25
C TRP A 262 24.11 17.63 -6.26
N SER A 263 23.56 16.49 -5.83
CA SER A 263 23.39 15.31 -6.68
C SER A 263 22.09 14.60 -6.28
N SER A 264 20.98 15.17 -6.72
CA SER A 264 19.70 14.45 -6.80
C SER A 264 18.80 15.21 -7.78
N PRO A 265 18.36 14.62 -8.90
CA PRO A 265 17.33 15.21 -9.73
C PRO A 265 16.03 15.22 -8.92
N VAL A 266 15.44 16.40 -8.70
CA VAL A 266 14.06 16.50 -8.24
C VAL A 266 13.24 16.82 -9.48
N PHE A 267 12.72 15.78 -10.12
CA PHE A 267 11.81 15.97 -11.24
C PHE A 267 10.51 16.63 -10.76
N ALA A 268 9.93 17.46 -11.61
CA ALA A 268 8.66 18.13 -11.33
C ALA A 268 7.44 17.37 -11.88
N ASN A 269 7.66 16.25 -12.57
CA ASN A 269 6.60 15.43 -13.13
C ASN A 269 6.83 13.93 -12.92
N ASN A 270 5.69 13.27 -12.79
CA ASN A 270 5.36 11.87 -12.63
C ASN A 270 5.59 11.00 -13.88
N ASP A 271 6.49 11.39 -14.80
CA ASP A 271 6.81 10.57 -15.97
C ASP A 271 8.13 9.84 -15.73
N GLN A 272 8.01 8.53 -15.55
CA GLN A 272 9.04 7.64 -15.04
C GLN A 272 9.51 6.70 -16.15
N SER A 273 9.84 7.25 -17.31
CA SER A 273 10.72 6.52 -18.22
C SER A 273 12.16 6.81 -17.80
N ASP A 274 12.91 5.76 -17.46
CA ASP A 274 14.39 5.78 -17.43
C ASP A 274 14.99 6.18 -18.80
N ASP A 275 14.14 6.40 -19.81
CA ASP A 275 14.47 6.96 -21.11
C ASP A 275 14.32 8.50 -21.10
N VAL A 276 15.39 9.19 -21.49
CA VAL A 276 15.63 10.64 -21.34
C VAL A 276 14.84 11.47 -22.37
N ALA A 277 13.59 11.11 -22.68
CA ALA A 277 12.91 11.61 -23.88
C ALA A 277 11.63 12.41 -23.66
N SER A 278 11.01 12.44 -22.48
CA SER A 278 9.69 13.09 -22.29
C SER A 278 9.58 14.08 -21.12
N VAL A 279 10.65 14.80 -20.79
CA VAL A 279 10.53 15.96 -19.88
C VAL A 279 9.87 17.14 -20.62
N ALA A 280 8.55 17.09 -20.74
CA ALA A 280 7.74 18.15 -21.32
C ALA A 280 7.16 19.04 -20.20
N ASN A 281 7.75 20.23 -20.06
CA ASN A 281 7.18 21.49 -19.58
C ASN A 281 6.34 21.46 -18.29
N GLY A 282 6.90 21.97 -17.18
CA GLY A 282 6.08 22.33 -16.02
C GLY A 282 6.78 23.10 -14.91
N THR A 283 7.67 22.47 -14.14
CA THR A 283 8.26 23.09 -12.94
C THR A 283 9.62 22.51 -12.54
N GLU A 284 10.48 22.16 -13.49
CA GLU A 284 11.80 21.53 -13.24
C GLU A 284 12.60 22.20 -12.10
N PHE A 285 13.12 21.40 -11.16
CA PHE A 285 14.05 21.87 -10.15
C PHE A 285 15.42 22.12 -10.80
N ASN A 286 15.99 23.30 -10.57
CA ASN A 286 17.26 23.73 -11.15
C ASN A 286 18.12 24.45 -10.10
N LEU A 287 19.40 24.69 -10.42
CA LEU A 287 20.33 25.29 -9.45
C LEU A 287 19.94 26.73 -9.07
N LYS A 288 19.21 27.44 -9.94
CA LYS A 288 18.67 28.77 -9.62
C LYS A 288 17.60 28.70 -8.53
N LYS A 289 16.75 27.67 -8.53
CA LYS A 289 15.78 27.43 -7.44
C LYS A 289 16.47 26.98 -6.15
N LEU A 290 17.52 26.18 -6.25
CA LEU A 290 18.33 25.74 -5.11
C LEU A 290 19.04 26.93 -4.42
N SER A 291 19.67 27.81 -5.21
CA SER A 291 20.37 28.99 -4.72
C SER A 291 20.04 30.24 -5.57
N PRO A 292 18.91 30.93 -5.28
CA PRO A 292 18.44 32.06 -6.07
C PRO A 292 19.37 33.27 -6.08
N MET A 293 20.22 33.40 -5.07
CA MET A 293 21.12 34.54 -4.91
C MET A 293 22.51 34.33 -5.51
N THR A 294 22.80 33.12 -6.00
CA THR A 294 24.09 32.84 -6.63
C THR A 294 24.26 33.64 -7.93
N LEU A 295 25.48 34.16 -8.15
CA LEU A 295 25.82 34.90 -9.37
C LEU A 295 25.72 33.99 -10.60
N PHE A 296 25.40 34.59 -11.75
CA PHE A 296 25.04 33.86 -12.96
C PHE A 296 26.10 32.87 -13.48
N ASP A 297 27.37 33.05 -13.12
CA ASP A 297 28.53 32.28 -13.58
C ASP A 297 29.12 31.37 -12.48
N LYS A 298 28.29 30.99 -11.50
CA LYS A 298 28.70 30.22 -10.30
C LYS A 298 27.88 28.94 -10.10
N TYR A 299 27.12 28.55 -11.10
CA TYR A 299 26.44 27.28 -11.18
C TYR A 299 27.24 26.36 -12.10
N TYR A 300 27.41 25.09 -11.73
CA TYR A 300 28.20 24.16 -12.53
C TYR A 300 27.56 22.78 -12.59
N LYS A 301 27.84 22.06 -13.68
CA LYS A 301 27.55 20.64 -13.86
C LYS A 301 28.82 19.87 -14.17
N TRP A 302 28.87 18.61 -13.76
CA TRP A 302 29.97 17.72 -14.12
C TRP A 302 29.80 17.25 -15.56
N ASN A 303 30.76 17.58 -16.42
CA ASN A 303 30.80 17.13 -17.80
C ASN A 303 31.78 15.96 -17.91
N HIS A 304 31.28 14.73 -17.73
CA HIS A 304 32.08 13.51 -17.87
C HIS A 304 32.36 13.14 -19.34
N ALA A 305 31.63 13.72 -20.29
CA ALA A 305 31.70 13.37 -21.72
C ALA A 305 32.72 14.22 -22.50
N ALA A 306 33.24 15.29 -21.89
CA ALA A 306 34.32 16.09 -22.46
C ALA A 306 35.61 15.28 -22.61
N THR A 307 36.44 15.64 -23.60
CA THR A 307 37.77 15.05 -23.82
C THR A 307 38.67 15.12 -22.57
N THR A 308 38.44 16.11 -21.72
CA THR A 308 38.94 16.17 -20.35
C THR A 308 37.78 16.47 -19.42
N PRO A 309 37.35 15.51 -18.56
CA PRO A 309 36.24 15.70 -17.66
C PRO A 309 36.44 16.91 -16.75
N ALA A 310 35.46 17.82 -16.72
CA ALA A 310 35.57 19.07 -16.01
C ALA A 310 34.20 19.60 -15.56
N TRP A 311 34.24 20.54 -14.61
CA TRP A 311 33.08 21.33 -14.24
C TRP A 311 32.80 22.38 -15.32
N GLU A 312 31.59 22.33 -15.85
CA GLU A 312 31.09 23.25 -16.87
C GLU A 312 30.12 24.24 -16.25
N ILE A 313 30.24 25.52 -16.58
CA ILE A 313 29.34 26.57 -16.08
C ILE A 313 27.94 26.38 -16.68
N ILE A 314 26.92 26.51 -15.85
CA ILE A 314 25.53 26.68 -16.26
C ILE A 314 25.18 28.16 -16.11
N PRO A 315 25.14 28.95 -17.20
CA PRO A 315 24.76 30.36 -17.10
C PRO A 315 23.38 30.49 -16.45
N VAL A 316 23.26 31.41 -15.48
CA VAL A 316 22.05 31.71 -14.69
C VAL A 316 21.41 30.54 -13.93
N GLY A 317 21.96 29.31 -14.03
CA GLY A 317 21.52 28.15 -13.25
C GLY A 317 20.15 27.58 -13.63
N VAL A 318 19.64 27.89 -14.83
CA VAL A 318 18.28 27.51 -15.25
C VAL A 318 18.19 26.15 -15.96
N GLU A 319 19.32 25.50 -16.22
CA GLU A 319 19.36 24.15 -16.81
C GLU A 319 18.68 23.14 -15.89
N SER A 320 17.82 22.31 -16.48
CA SER A 320 17.13 21.20 -15.85
C SER A 320 18.12 20.18 -15.30
N MET A 321 17.88 19.69 -14.09
CA MET A 321 18.71 18.64 -13.52
C MET A 321 18.42 17.29 -14.18
N VAL A 322 19.46 16.51 -14.45
CA VAL A 322 19.40 15.19 -15.10
C VAL A 322 19.91 14.12 -14.12
N PRO A 323 19.29 12.94 -14.03
CA PRO A 323 19.78 11.83 -13.23
C PRO A 323 21.22 11.45 -13.54
N GLY A 324 21.95 11.02 -12.50
CA GLY A 324 23.35 10.62 -12.62
C GLY A 324 24.33 11.78 -12.88
N ARG A 325 23.85 13.03 -13.01
CA ARG A 325 24.72 14.20 -13.17
C ARG A 325 24.99 14.87 -11.83
N GLY A 326 26.26 15.15 -11.56
CA GLY A 326 26.68 15.95 -10.41
C GLY A 326 26.59 17.45 -10.71
N TYR A 327 26.16 18.23 -9.73
CA TYR A 327 26.07 19.68 -9.79
C TYR A 327 26.81 20.30 -8.61
N ILE A 328 27.36 21.52 -8.80
CA ILE A 328 27.91 22.32 -7.71
C ILE A 328 27.50 23.78 -7.84
N VAL A 329 27.35 24.44 -6.71
CA VAL A 329 27.07 25.88 -6.60
C VAL A 329 28.21 26.53 -5.82
N ARG A 330 28.78 27.62 -6.33
CA ARG A 330 29.83 28.38 -5.64
C ARG A 330 29.24 29.60 -4.92
N ALA A 331 29.68 29.80 -3.68
CA ALA A 331 29.40 31.01 -2.91
C ALA A 331 30.18 32.25 -3.41
#